data_AF-A0A928N1H6-F1
#
_entry.id   AF-A0A928N1H6-F1
#
_cell.length_a   1.000
_cell.length_b   1.000
_cell.length_c   1.000
_cell.angle_alpha   90.00
_cell.angle_beta   90.00
_cell.angle_gamma   90.00
#
_symmetry.space_group_name_H-M   'P 1'
#
loop_
_entity.id
_entity.type
_entity.pdbx_description
1 polymer ?
#
loop_
_entity_poly.entity_id
_entity_poly.type
_entity_poly.pdbx_seq_one_letter_code
_entity_poly.pdbx_strand_id
1 'polypeptide(L)'
;MKKLIYFIPAIPMTILWVFFTIGNSVEVTAIAWILDILFILSGVLMCINKWWGCFLGIISGVILIGMGLQETGQIFKEYLLGFPLVVYYIICGYYVAKRSKEE
;
A
#
# COMPACT_ATOMS: atom_id res chain seq x y z
N MET A 1 -1.54 12.02 13.90
CA MET A 1 -0.83 10.77 13.57
C MET A 1 0.65 11.02 13.35
N LYS A 2 1.53 10.11 13.78
CA LYS A 2 2.96 10.18 13.46
C LYS A 2 3.14 9.94 11.95
N LYS A 3 4.04 10.68 11.30
CA LYS A 3 4.27 10.63 9.84
C LYS A 3 4.66 9.23 9.33
N LEU A 4 5.35 8.43 10.16
CA LEU A 4 5.73 7.05 9.85
C LEU A 4 4.55 6.10 9.64
N ILE A 5 3.37 6.42 10.20
CA ILE A 5 2.19 5.56 10.10
C ILE A 5 1.81 5.37 8.63
N TYR A 6 1.86 6.41 7.79
CA TYR A 6 1.48 6.31 6.37
C TYR A 6 2.32 5.32 5.54
N PHE A 7 3.49 4.93 6.04
CA PHE A 7 4.41 4.01 5.38
C PHE A 7 4.32 2.57 5.90
N ILE A 8 3.47 2.28 6.90
CA ILE A 8 3.30 0.93 7.45
C ILE A 8 3.01 -0.12 6.37
N PRO A 9 2.23 0.15 5.29
CA PRO A 9 2.04 -0.85 4.23
C PRO A 9 3.25 -1.00 3.32
N ALA A 10 3.96 0.10 3.02
CA ALA A 10 5.12 0.11 2.12
C ALA A 10 6.33 -0.61 2.72
N ILE A 11 6.72 -0.27 3.95
CA ILE A 11 7.94 -0.78 4.60
C ILE A 11 8.04 -2.32 4.58
N PRO A 12 7.04 -3.09 5.06
CA PRO A 12 7.11 -4.54 5.05
C PRO A 12 7.04 -5.10 3.63
N MET A 13 6.30 -4.48 2.71
CA MET A 13 6.28 -4.89 1.30
C MET A 13 7.67 -4.76 0.67
N THR A 14 8.30 -3.59 0.79
CA THR A 14 9.65 -3.36 0.27
C THR A 14 10.65 -4.36 0.84
N ILE A 15 10.61 -4.62 2.15
CA ILE A 15 11.51 -5.60 2.80
C ILE A 15 11.29 -7.00 2.21
N LEU A 16 10.04 -7.45 2.07
CA LEU A 16 9.71 -8.75 1.50
C LEU A 16 10.19 -8.87 0.05
N TRP A 17 9.91 -7.87 -0.80
CA TRP A 17 10.28 -7.91 -2.21
C TRP A 17 11.80 -7.92 -2.41
N VAL A 18 12.53 -7.10 -1.64
CA VAL A 18 14.00 -7.09 -1.65
C VAL A 18 14.55 -8.44 -1.19
N PHE A 19 13.98 -9.02 -0.12
CA PHE A 19 14.39 -10.33 0.39
C PHE A 19 14.17 -11.46 -0.63
N PHE A 20 13.03 -11.47 -1.34
CA PHE A 20 12.76 -12.46 -2.38
C PHE A 20 13.69 -12.31 -3.59
N THR A 21 13.90 -11.07 -4.04
CA THR A 21 14.71 -10.78 -5.23
C THR A 21 16.19 -11.08 -5.01
N ILE A 22 16.75 -10.70 -3.85
CA ILE A 22 18.19 -10.85 -3.55
C ILE A 22 18.48 -12.21 -2.90
N GLY A 23 17.63 -12.65 -1.97
CA GLY A 23 17.92 -13.77 -1.09
C GLY A 23 17.50 -15.15 -1.61
N ASN A 24 16.51 -15.23 -2.51
CA ASN A 24 15.93 -16.50 -2.93
C ASN A 24 15.85 -16.68 -4.46
N SER A 25 16.34 -15.71 -5.23
CA SER A 25 16.24 -15.69 -6.71
C SER A 25 14.81 -15.89 -7.24
N VAL A 26 13.81 -15.54 -6.43
CA VAL A 26 12.41 -15.61 -6.82
C VAL A 26 12.10 -14.38 -7.66
N GLU A 27 11.59 -14.60 -8.86
CA GLU A 27 11.23 -13.52 -9.77
C GLU A 27 10.00 -12.77 -9.23
N VAL A 28 10.23 -11.55 -8.76
CA VAL A 28 9.16 -10.64 -8.33
C VAL A 28 8.58 -9.95 -9.55
N THR A 29 7.27 -10.06 -9.74
CA THR A 29 6.59 -9.46 -10.89
C THR A 29 6.71 -7.94 -10.91
N ALA A 30 6.71 -7.33 -12.10
CA ALA A 30 6.75 -5.88 -12.23
C ALA A 30 5.57 -5.17 -11.52
N ILE A 31 4.41 -5.83 -11.45
CA ILE A 31 3.21 -5.31 -10.76
C ILE A 31 3.47 -5.12 -9.26
N ALA A 32 4.16 -6.06 -8.62
CA ALA A 32 4.51 -5.97 -7.20
C ALA A 32 5.37 -4.73 -6.89
N TRP A 33 6.37 -4.45 -7.73
CA TRP A 33 7.21 -3.25 -7.61
C TRP A 33 6.42 -1.96 -7.85
N ILE A 34 5.52 -1.95 -8.83
CA ILE A 34 4.64 -0.79 -9.10
C ILE A 34 3.73 -0.49 -7.90
N LEU A 35 3.14 -1.52 -7.30
CA LEU A 35 2.30 -1.37 -6.11
C LEU A 35 3.09 -0.83 -4.91
N ASP A 36 4.32 -1.30 -4.70
CA ASP A 36 5.19 -0.81 -3.63
C ASP A 36 5.54 0.68 -3.82
N ILE A 37 5.89 1.08 -5.05
CA ILE A 37 6.12 2.49 -5.40
C ILE A 37 4.88 3.35 -5.14
N LEU A 38 3.69 2.85 -5.47
CA LEU A 38 2.42 3.53 -5.19
C LEU A 38 2.18 3.73 -3.69
N PHE A 39 2.49 2.73 -2.85
CA PHE A 39 2.38 2.86 -1.40
C PHE A 39 3.38 3.87 -0.83
N ILE A 40 4.62 3.88 -1.33
CA ILE A 40 5.63 4.87 -0.95
C ILE A 40 5.17 6.28 -1.34
N LEU A 41 4.72 6.48 -2.58
CA LEU A 41 4.19 7.76 -3.06
C LEU A 41 2.99 8.22 -2.23
N SER A 42 2.07 7.31 -1.91
CA SER A 42 0.93 7.56 -1.04
C SER A 42 1.40 8.10 0.33
N GLY A 43 2.36 7.41 0.95
CA GLY A 43 2.96 7.82 2.23
C GLY A 43 3.64 9.18 2.15
N VAL A 44 4.42 9.45 1.10
CA VAL A 44 5.09 10.74 0.86
C VAL A 44 4.08 11.87 0.74
N LEU A 45 3.02 11.70 -0.07
CA LEU A 45 1.99 12.72 -0.25
C LEU A 45 1.25 13.02 1.07
N MET A 46 0.92 11.99 1.86
CA MET A 46 0.28 12.19 3.17
C MET A 46 1.24 12.78 4.22
N CYS A 47 2.54 12.54 4.09
CA CYS A 47 3.58 13.13 4.95
C CYS A 47 3.71 14.65 4.75
N ILE A 48 3.42 15.15 3.53
CA ILE A 48 3.34 16.57 3.18
C ILE A 48 1.91 17.14 3.29
N ASN A 49 1.05 16.54 4.12
CA ASN A 49 -0.33 16.95 4.39
C ASN A 49 -1.28 16.95 3.16
N LYS A 50 -0.93 16.30 2.05
CA LYS A 50 -1.83 16.15 0.89
C LYS A 50 -2.75 14.94 1.07
N TRP A 51 -3.99 15.19 1.48
CA TRP A 51 -4.99 14.14 1.73
C TRP A 51 -5.32 13.26 0.52
N TRP A 52 -5.22 13.79 -0.71
CA TRP A 52 -5.42 13.03 -1.95
C TRP A 52 -4.36 11.92 -2.15
N GLY A 53 -3.25 11.95 -1.41
CA GLY A 53 -2.27 10.85 -1.41
C GLY A 53 -2.87 9.50 -1.01
N CYS A 54 -3.95 9.51 -0.23
CA CYS A 54 -4.72 8.33 0.15
C CYS A 54 -5.26 7.54 -1.06
N PHE A 55 -5.64 8.21 -2.15
CA PHE A 55 -6.19 7.54 -3.34
C PHE A 55 -5.20 6.54 -3.95
N LEU A 56 -3.90 6.85 -3.91
CA LEU A 56 -2.87 5.94 -4.43
C LEU A 56 -2.83 4.63 -3.63
N GLY A 57 -2.92 4.71 -2.29
CA GLY A 57 -2.96 3.54 -1.44
C GLY A 57 -4.26 2.74 -1.56
N ILE A 58 -5.40 3.42 -1.74
CA ILE A 58 -6.69 2.76 -2.00
C ILE A 58 -6.66 2.03 -3.34
N ILE A 59 -6.19 2.67 -4.41
CA ILE A 59 -6.09 2.05 -5.74
C ILE A 59 -5.21 0.81 -5.68
N SER A 60 -4.06 0.87 -5.02
CA SER A 60 -3.20 -0.30 -4.82
C SER A 60 -3.92 -1.42 -4.06
N GLY A 61 -4.67 -1.09 -3.01
CA GLY A 61 -5.49 -2.06 -2.27
C GLY A 61 -6.57 -2.71 -3.14
N VAL A 62 -7.24 -1.94 -3.99
CA VAL A 62 -8.26 -2.45 -4.93
C VAL A 62 -7.64 -3.35 -6.00
N ILE A 63 -6.46 -2.99 -6.53
CA ILE A 63 -5.72 -3.85 -7.47
C ILE A 63 -5.37 -5.19 -6.81
N LEU A 64 -4.88 -5.18 -5.56
CA LEU A 64 -4.60 -6.38 -4.77
C LEU A 64 -5.85 -7.25 -4.55
N ILE A 65 -7.02 -6.63 -4.30
CA ILE A 65 -8.29 -7.37 -4.24
C ILE A 65 -8.61 -8.00 -5.58
N GLY A 66 -8.48 -7.26 -6.68
CA GLY A 66 -8.73 -7.75 -8.02
C GLY A 66 -7.84 -8.94 -8.40
N MET A 67 -6.55 -8.87 -8.08
CA MET A 67 -5.59 -9.96 -8.28
C MET A 67 -5.93 -11.17 -7.40
N GLY A 68 -6.26 -10.95 -6.12
CA GLY A 68 -6.61 -12.03 -5.21
C GLY A 68 -7.97 -12.71 -5.46
N LEU A 69 -8.85 -12.10 -6.27
CA LEU A 69 -10.09 -12.70 -6.75
C LEU A 69 -9.89 -13.58 -7.97
N GLN A 70 -8.74 -13.47 -8.66
CA GLN A 70 -8.37 -14.40 -9.71
C GLN A 70 -7.87 -15.69 -9.06
N GLU A 71 -8.32 -16.84 -9.56
CA GLU A 71 -7.86 -18.17 -9.13
C GLU A 71 -6.41 -18.38 -9.62
N THR A 72 -5.43 -17.75 -8.97
CA THR A 72 -4.00 -17.87 -9.29
C THR A 72 -3.34 -19.11 -8.71
N GLY A 73 -4.09 -20.01 -8.06
CA GLY A 73 -3.55 -21.21 -7.42
C GLY A 73 -2.66 -20.92 -6.19
N GLN A 74 -2.65 -19.68 -5.69
CA GLN A 74 -1.92 -19.30 -4.48
C GLN A 74 -2.65 -19.78 -3.21
N ILE A 75 -1.88 -20.32 -2.26
CA ILE A 75 -2.34 -20.80 -0.95
C ILE A 75 -2.96 -19.67 -0.11
N PHE A 76 -2.53 -18.42 -0.35
CA PHE A 76 -3.01 -17.24 0.33
C PHE A 76 -3.80 -16.36 -0.63
N LYS A 77 -5.06 -16.06 -0.28
CA LYS A 77 -5.91 -15.21 -1.12
C LYS A 77 -5.58 -13.74 -0.87
N GLU A 78 -5.00 -13.09 -1.87
CA GLU A 78 -4.45 -11.72 -1.77
C GLU A 78 -5.52 -10.67 -1.43
N TYR A 79 -6.80 -10.95 -1.68
CA TYR A 79 -7.92 -10.08 -1.30
C TYR A 79 -8.02 -9.88 0.23
N LEU A 80 -7.55 -10.85 1.02
CA LEU A 80 -7.61 -10.80 2.47
C LEU A 80 -6.67 -9.71 3.03
N LEU A 81 -5.63 -9.36 2.27
CA LEU A 81 -4.73 -8.25 2.58
C LEU A 81 -5.23 -6.94 1.96
N GLY A 82 -5.78 -7.00 0.73
CA GLY A 82 -6.25 -5.81 0.02
C GLY A 82 -7.36 -5.05 0.75
N PHE A 83 -8.34 -5.73 1.36
CA PHE A 83 -9.45 -5.06 2.06
C PHE A 83 -9.00 -4.27 3.31
N PRO A 84 -8.21 -4.83 4.24
CA PRO A 84 -7.60 -4.06 5.33
C PRO A 84 -6.80 -2.85 4.85
N LEU A 85 -6.03 -2.98 3.76
CA LEU A 85 -5.25 -1.88 3.19
C LEU A 85 -6.14 -0.73 2.69
N VAL A 86 -7.25 -1.03 2.02
CA VAL A 86 -8.20 -0.01 1.58
C VAL A 86 -8.77 0.76 2.78
N VAL A 87 -9.25 0.05 3.81
CA VAL A 87 -9.77 0.67 5.03
C VAL A 87 -8.71 1.50 5.72
N TYR A 88 -7.48 0.99 5.80
CA TYR A 88 -6.34 1.67 6.40
C TYR A 88 -6.06 3.02 5.73
N TYR A 89 -5.99 3.04 4.39
CA TYR A 89 -5.74 4.26 3.66
C TYR A 89 -6.90 5.25 3.77
N ILE A 90 -8.16 4.80 3.75
CA ILE A 90 -9.33 5.66 4.00
C ILE A 90 -9.20 6.38 5.35
N ILE A 91 -8.84 5.65 6.41
CA ILE A 91 -8.64 6.23 7.75
C ILE A 91 -7.50 7.25 7.70
N CYS A 92 -6.34 6.90 7.12
CA CYS A 92 -5.21 7.82 6.98
C CYS A 92 -5.59 9.11 6.25
N GLY A 93 -6.31 8.98 5.13
CA GLY A 93 -6.81 10.11 4.35
C GLY A 93 -7.75 11.01 5.14
N TYR A 94 -8.69 10.44 5.92
CA TYR A 94 -9.60 11.21 6.77
C TYR A 94 -8.86 12.07 7.80
N TYR A 95 -7.89 11.48 8.51
CA TYR A 95 -7.11 12.22 9.50
C TYR A 95 -6.21 13.28 8.89
N VAL A 96 -5.62 13.03 7.71
CA VAL A 96 -4.84 14.05 6.98
C VAL A 96 -5.75 15.18 6.52
N ALA A 97 -6.94 14.88 5.99
CA ALA A 97 -7.92 15.87 5.54
C ALA A 97 -8.45 16.73 6.69
N LYS A 98 -8.64 16.14 7.89
CA LYS A 98 -9.00 16.88 9.09
C LYS A 98 -7.88 17.85 9.49
N ARG A 99 -6.65 17.36 9.55
CA ARG A 99 -5.47 18.17 9.89
C ARG A 99 -5.25 19.32 8.89
N SER A 100 -5.41 19.08 7.59
CA SER A 100 -5.22 20.11 6.56
C SER A 100 -6.29 21.21 6.57
N LYS A 101 -7.39 21.03 7.31
CA LYS A 101 -8.41 22.07 7.53
C LYS A 101 -8.16 22.88 8.81
N GLU A 102 -7.31 22.37 9.71
CA GLU A 102 -6.94 23.01 10.97
C GLU A 102 -5.64 23.83 10.84
N GLU A 103 -4.85 23.60 9.79
CA GLU A 103 -3.70 24.43 9.35
C GLU A 103 -4.14 25.48 8.31
#